data_AF-A0A495J171-F1
#
_entry.id   AF-A0A495J171-F1
#
_cell.length_a   1.000
_cell.length_b   1.000
_cell.length_c   1.000
_cell.angle_alpha   90.00
_cell.angle_beta   90.00
_cell.angle_gamma   90.00
#
_symmetry.space_group_name_H-M   'P 1'
#
loop_
_entity.id
_entity.type
_entity.pdbx_description
1 polymer ?
#
loop_
_entity_poly.entity_id
_entity_poly.type
_entity_poly.pdbx_seq_one_letter_code
_entity_poly.pdbx_strand_id
1 'polypeptide(L)'
;MSLRTLFSIVLKILGLLLIKDFLLAVFQILIVVFTMSPSLETCVLYAVVTVINGLLPYLFIFKSELIINVLKLDGGFDEDTIALNMHRSTMFGLCVIIVGGYMVASEVPVLVRLVFVIYQEKNELSATNPNVGYLLLSVAKIFVGLILMGFQRPIANLLEINRRHNTPAFDDEDEEAE
;
A
#
# COMPACT_ATOMS: atom_id res chain seq x y z
N MET A 1 8.63 11.78 -20.05
CA MET A 1 7.74 10.74 -19.49
C MET A 1 6.55 11.44 -18.83
N SER A 2 5.36 10.85 -18.83
CA SER A 2 4.22 11.42 -18.11
C SER A 2 4.21 10.95 -16.65
N LEU A 3 3.63 11.75 -15.77
CA LEU A 3 3.44 11.45 -14.34
C LEU A 3 2.73 10.10 -14.11
N ARG A 4 1.76 9.80 -14.98
CA ARG A 4 1.08 8.50 -15.06
C ARG A 4 2.03 7.33 -15.29
N THR A 5 3.03 7.48 -16.16
CA THR A 5 4.05 6.43 -16.39
C THR A 5 4.86 6.18 -15.11
N LEU A 6 5.20 7.22 -14.37
CA LEU A 6 5.99 7.12 -13.15
C LEU A 6 5.20 6.38 -12.05
N PHE A 7 3.93 6.76 -11.81
CA PHE A 7 3.06 6.04 -10.88
C PHE A 7 2.85 4.58 -11.28
N SER A 8 2.73 4.31 -12.58
CA SER A 8 2.59 2.95 -13.10
C SER A 8 3.84 2.11 -12.81
N ILE A 9 5.04 2.69 -12.95
CA ILE A 9 6.31 2.04 -12.59
C ILE A 9 6.37 1.74 -11.09
N VAL A 10 6.01 2.71 -10.24
CA VAL A 10 6.00 2.53 -8.78
C VAL A 10 5.05 1.42 -8.35
N LEU A 11 3.83 1.40 -8.88
CA LEU A 11 2.84 0.36 -8.58
C LEU A 11 3.34 -1.02 -9.03
N LYS A 12 4.02 -1.11 -10.18
CA LYS A 12 4.65 -2.35 -10.64
C LYS A 12 5.76 -2.83 -9.71
N ILE A 13 6.58 -1.92 -9.17
CA ILE A 13 7.61 -2.27 -8.17
C ILE A 13 6.97 -2.79 -6.88
N LEU A 14 5.89 -2.15 -6.41
CA LEU A 14 5.13 -2.64 -5.25
C LEU A 14 4.52 -4.02 -5.50
N GLY A 15 3.94 -4.23 -6.68
CA GLY A 15 3.44 -5.53 -7.11
C GLY A 15 4.53 -6.60 -7.18
N LEU A 16 5.75 -6.23 -7.60
CA LEU A 16 6.89 -7.14 -7.61
C LEU A 16 7.32 -7.53 -6.19
N LEU A 17 7.31 -6.59 -5.25
CA LEU A 17 7.61 -6.87 -3.84
C LEU A 17 6.61 -7.86 -3.22
N LEU A 18 5.35 -7.82 -3.65
CA LEU A 18 4.29 -8.74 -3.21
C LEU A 18 4.46 -10.18 -3.74
N ILE A 19 5.25 -10.40 -4.79
CA ILE A 19 5.50 -11.76 -5.31
C ILE A 19 6.16 -12.64 -4.24
N LYS A 20 6.97 -12.06 -3.34
CA LYS A 20 7.58 -12.82 -2.24
C LYS A 20 6.50 -13.46 -1.33
N ASP A 21 5.41 -12.73 -1.08
CA ASP A 21 4.33 -13.16 -0.19
C ASP A 21 3.48 -14.24 -0.85
N PHE A 22 3.27 -14.13 -2.18
CA PHE A 22 2.71 -15.21 -2.98
C PHE A 22 3.58 -16.47 -2.93
N LEU A 23 4.90 -16.34 -3.11
CA LEU A 23 5.82 -17.47 -3.08
C LEU A 23 5.79 -18.18 -1.72
N LEU A 24 5.77 -17.42 -0.62
CA LEU A 24 5.59 -17.95 0.74
C LEU A 24 4.26 -18.69 0.91
N ALA A 25 3.16 -18.15 0.38
CA ALA A 25 1.85 -18.80 0.43
C ALA A 25 1.84 -20.15 -0.32
N VAL A 26 2.51 -20.21 -1.49
CA VAL A 26 2.67 -21.46 -2.25
C VAL A 26 3.47 -22.50 -1.45
N PHE A 27 4.60 -22.10 -0.85
CA PHE A 27 5.37 -23.01 0.00
C PHE A 27 4.56 -23.49 1.20
N GLN A 28 3.71 -22.64 1.76
CA GLN A 28 2.88 -23.01 2.91
C GLN A 28 1.84 -24.09 2.55
N ILE A 29 1.22 -24.03 1.36
CA ILE A 29 0.37 -25.13 0.85
C ILE A 29 1.15 -26.43 0.77
N LEU A 30 2.36 -26.38 0.18
CA LEU A 30 3.17 -27.59 0.01
C LEU A 30 3.47 -28.25 1.35
N ILE A 31 3.85 -27.46 2.37
CA ILE A 31 4.09 -27.98 3.72
C ILE A 31 2.83 -28.69 4.23
N VAL A 32 1.66 -28.03 4.18
CA VAL A 32 0.41 -28.58 4.71
C VAL A 32 0.05 -29.90 4.05
N VAL A 33 0.16 -29.98 2.72
CA VAL A 33 -0.14 -31.20 1.96
C VAL A 33 0.83 -32.35 2.28
N PHE A 34 2.09 -32.04 2.58
CA PHE A 34 3.13 -33.05 2.85
C PHE A 34 3.23 -33.49 4.32
N THR A 35 2.91 -32.62 5.29
CA THR A 35 3.17 -32.89 6.72
C THR A 35 1.91 -33.18 7.52
N MET A 36 0.76 -32.64 7.13
CA MET A 36 -0.51 -32.94 7.76
C MET A 36 -1.32 -33.79 6.81
N SER A 37 -2.06 -34.77 7.33
CA SER A 37 -3.16 -35.39 6.60
C SER A 37 -4.32 -34.38 6.63
N PRO A 38 -4.38 -33.43 5.68
CA PRO A 38 -5.20 -32.25 5.89
C PRO A 38 -6.65 -32.62 5.59
N SER A 39 -7.57 -32.04 6.35
CA SER A 39 -8.97 -32.09 5.96
C SER A 39 -9.18 -31.38 4.62
N LEU A 40 -10.20 -31.77 3.86
CA LEU A 40 -10.58 -31.08 2.61
C LEU A 40 -10.82 -29.58 2.85
N GLU A 41 -11.40 -29.21 3.99
CA GLU A 41 -11.65 -27.83 4.38
C GLU A 41 -10.36 -27.03 4.51
N THR A 42 -9.34 -27.59 5.17
CA THR A 42 -8.03 -26.98 5.33
C THR A 42 -7.36 -26.74 3.97
N CYS A 43 -7.40 -27.72 3.07
CA CYS A 43 -6.87 -27.60 1.71
C CYS A 43 -7.55 -26.49 0.90
N VAL A 44 -8.89 -26.44 0.91
CA VAL A 44 -9.66 -25.40 0.22
C VAL A 44 -9.30 -24.03 0.76
N LEU A 45 -9.19 -23.89 2.07
CA LEU A 45 -8.95 -22.60 2.71
C LEU A 45 -7.53 -22.07 2.43
N TYR A 46 -6.50 -22.94 2.43
CA TYR A 46 -5.17 -22.57 1.98
C TYR A 46 -5.12 -22.23 0.47
N ALA A 47 -5.85 -22.96 -0.37
CA ALA A 47 -5.95 -22.65 -1.80
C ALA A 47 -6.53 -21.24 -2.02
N VAL A 48 -7.59 -20.88 -1.29
CA VAL A 48 -8.18 -19.53 -1.33
C VAL A 48 -7.17 -18.46 -0.91
N VAL A 49 -6.42 -18.68 0.17
CA VAL A 49 -5.39 -17.75 0.66
C VAL A 49 -4.30 -17.54 -0.39
N THR A 50 -3.84 -18.60 -1.05
CA THR A 50 -2.81 -18.50 -2.10
C THR A 50 -3.34 -17.80 -3.34
N VAL A 51 -4.60 -18.05 -3.73
CA VAL A 51 -5.25 -17.31 -4.83
C VAL A 51 -5.33 -15.82 -4.50
N ILE A 52 -5.75 -15.44 -3.29
CA ILE A 52 -5.82 -14.03 -2.87
C ILE A 52 -4.43 -13.38 -2.90
N ASN A 53 -3.42 -14.04 -2.33
CA ASN A 53 -2.04 -13.55 -2.32
C ASN A 53 -1.40 -13.51 -3.71
N GLY A 54 -1.88 -14.28 -4.68
CA GLY A 54 -1.45 -14.21 -6.09
C GLY A 54 -2.20 -13.15 -6.90
N LEU A 55 -3.46 -12.91 -6.57
CA LEU A 55 -4.29 -11.93 -7.27
C LEU A 55 -3.86 -10.49 -6.98
N LEU A 56 -3.38 -10.22 -5.76
CA LEU A 56 -2.85 -8.93 -5.34
C LEU A 56 -1.65 -8.44 -6.19
N PRO A 57 -0.52 -9.17 -6.28
CA PRO A 57 0.61 -8.77 -7.12
C PRO A 57 0.22 -8.71 -8.60
N TYR A 58 -0.65 -9.62 -9.07
CA TYR A 58 -1.18 -9.56 -10.42
C TYR A 58 -1.90 -8.23 -10.71
N LEU A 59 -2.76 -7.77 -9.79
CA LEU A 59 -3.47 -6.51 -9.92
C LEU A 59 -2.50 -5.32 -9.96
N PHE A 60 -1.49 -5.29 -9.09
CA PHE A 60 -0.51 -4.20 -9.03
C PHE A 60 0.41 -4.16 -10.27
N ILE A 61 0.81 -5.31 -10.82
CA ILE A 61 1.71 -5.38 -11.97
C ILE A 61 0.98 -5.14 -13.30
N PHE A 62 -0.14 -5.82 -13.52
CA PHE A 62 -0.84 -5.83 -14.81
C PHE A 62 -1.95 -4.79 -14.90
N LYS A 63 -2.51 -4.37 -13.76
CA LYS A 63 -3.63 -3.42 -13.70
C LYS A 63 -3.29 -2.14 -12.92
N SER A 64 -2.01 -1.73 -12.94
CA SER A 64 -1.56 -0.46 -12.37
C SER A 64 -2.36 0.75 -12.89
N GLU A 65 -2.71 0.77 -14.19
CA GLU A 65 -3.55 1.80 -14.81
C GLU A 65 -4.94 1.92 -14.16
N LEU A 66 -5.55 0.81 -13.75
CA LEU A 66 -6.84 0.83 -13.06
C LEU A 66 -6.70 1.41 -11.66
N ILE A 67 -5.63 1.06 -10.95
CA ILE A 67 -5.34 1.61 -9.62
C ILE A 67 -5.14 3.13 -9.72
N ILE A 68 -4.39 3.59 -10.73
CA ILE A 68 -4.19 5.02 -11.04
C ILE A 68 -5.53 5.73 -11.28
N ASN A 69 -6.41 5.13 -12.07
CA ASN A 69 -7.71 5.73 -12.39
C ASN A 69 -8.69 5.72 -11.21
N VAL A 70 -8.73 4.64 -10.42
CA VAL A 70 -9.63 4.52 -9.25
C VAL A 70 -9.21 5.48 -8.14
N LEU A 71 -7.92 5.58 -7.87
CA LEU A 71 -7.40 6.51 -6.85
C LEU A 71 -7.18 7.93 -7.39
N LYS A 72 -7.43 8.16 -8.70
CA LYS A 72 -7.16 9.42 -9.41
C LYS A 72 -5.78 9.97 -9.07
N LEU A 73 -4.78 9.10 -9.13
CA LEU A 73 -3.40 9.40 -8.75
C LEU A 73 -2.80 10.48 -9.65
N ASP A 74 -3.26 10.56 -10.91
CA ASP A 74 -2.91 11.58 -11.89
C ASP A 74 -3.75 12.85 -11.80
N GLY A 75 -4.92 12.79 -11.17
CA GLY A 75 -5.79 13.95 -11.00
C GLY A 75 -5.20 14.91 -9.98
N GLY A 76 -4.76 16.09 -10.42
CA GLY A 76 -4.32 17.19 -9.54
C GLY A 76 -2.87 17.63 -9.73
N PHE A 77 -2.14 17.05 -10.68
CA PHE A 77 -0.88 17.60 -11.16
C PHE A 77 -1.14 18.31 -12.49
N ASP A 78 -0.98 19.64 -12.54
CA ASP A 78 -1.13 20.44 -13.77
C ASP A 78 0.02 20.20 -14.78
N GLU A 79 1.02 19.39 -14.39
CA GLU A 79 2.18 19.06 -15.23
C GLU A 79 1.95 17.75 -16.01
N ASP A 80 1.46 17.87 -17.25
CA ASP A 80 1.33 16.75 -18.20
C ASP A 80 2.69 16.14 -18.62
N THR A 81 3.80 16.84 -18.35
CA THR A 81 5.15 16.42 -18.73
C THR A 81 6.13 16.55 -17.57
N ILE A 82 6.90 15.48 -17.33
CA ILE A 82 8.05 15.53 -16.42
C ILE A 82 9.12 16.40 -17.07
N ALA A 83 9.09 17.70 -16.79
CA ALA A 83 10.26 18.56 -16.94
C ALA A 83 11.24 18.24 -15.81
N LEU A 84 12.55 18.33 -16.06
CA LEU A 84 13.59 18.14 -15.04
C LEU A 84 13.44 19.07 -13.82
N ASN A 85 12.63 20.12 -13.95
CA ASN A 85 12.16 20.97 -12.87
C ASN A 85 10.83 20.47 -12.29
N MET A 86 10.83 19.23 -11.79
CA MET A 86 9.65 18.61 -11.19
C MET A 86 9.25 19.41 -9.95
N HIS A 87 8.01 19.92 -9.91
CA HIS A 87 7.53 20.68 -8.75
C HIS A 87 7.61 19.83 -7.47
N ARG A 88 8.09 20.40 -6.35
CA ARG A 88 8.34 19.65 -5.09
C ARG A 88 7.08 18.96 -4.56
N SER A 89 5.90 19.54 -4.79
CA SER A 89 4.61 18.95 -4.47
C SER A 89 4.41 17.56 -5.12
N THR A 90 4.85 17.38 -6.37
CA THR A 90 4.77 16.12 -7.12
C THR A 90 5.64 15.02 -6.52
N MET A 91 6.87 15.37 -6.10
CA MET A 91 7.77 14.46 -5.37
C MET A 91 7.16 14.03 -4.04
N PHE A 92 6.56 14.97 -3.29
CA PHE A 92 5.91 14.64 -2.01
C PHE A 92 4.68 13.74 -2.19
N GLY A 93 3.83 14.03 -3.17
CA GLY A 93 2.69 13.16 -3.51
C GLY A 93 3.14 11.74 -3.85
N LEU A 94 4.21 11.59 -4.64
CA LEU A 94 4.79 10.30 -4.97
C LEU A 94 5.27 9.53 -3.72
N CYS A 95 5.99 10.19 -2.81
CA CYS A 95 6.44 9.59 -1.57
C CYS A 95 5.25 9.09 -0.71
N VAL A 96 4.18 9.89 -0.61
CA VAL A 96 2.96 9.52 0.13
C VAL A 96 2.29 8.29 -0.50
N ILE A 97 2.22 8.21 -1.83
CA ILE A 97 1.67 7.05 -2.54
C ILE A 97 2.54 5.81 -2.34
N ILE A 98 3.87 5.93 -2.42
CA ILE A 98 4.80 4.82 -2.20
C ILE A 98 4.60 4.26 -0.79
N VAL A 99 4.58 5.13 0.23
CA VAL A 99 4.45 4.72 1.63
C VAL A 99 3.06 4.13 1.89
N GLY A 100 1.99 4.79 1.45
CA GLY A 100 0.62 4.31 1.63
C GLY A 100 0.37 2.99 0.89
N GLY A 101 0.81 2.91 -0.37
CA GLY A 101 0.73 1.71 -1.19
C GLY A 101 1.53 0.55 -0.60
N TYR A 102 2.75 0.79 -0.13
CA TYR A 102 3.56 -0.22 0.57
C TYR A 102 2.90 -0.69 1.86
N MET A 103 2.31 0.21 2.62
CA MET A 103 1.62 -0.11 3.88
C MET A 103 0.38 -0.99 3.65
N VAL A 104 -0.44 -0.67 2.65
CA VAL A 104 -1.58 -1.52 2.25
C VAL A 104 -1.08 -2.85 1.69
N ALA A 105 -0.13 -2.83 0.78
CA ALA A 105 0.42 -4.03 0.15
C ALA A 105 1.00 -4.99 1.20
N SER A 106 1.76 -4.50 2.18
CA SER A 106 2.37 -5.34 3.21
C SER A 106 1.37 -5.89 4.24
N GLU A 107 0.31 -5.14 4.57
CA GLU A 107 -0.63 -5.56 5.61
C GLU A 107 -1.79 -6.42 5.09
N VAL A 108 -2.13 -6.37 3.80
CA VAL A 108 -3.19 -7.24 3.24
C VAL A 108 -2.84 -8.74 3.37
N PRO A 109 -1.65 -9.23 2.98
CA PRO A 109 -1.24 -10.62 3.20
C PRO A 109 -1.27 -11.02 4.68
N VAL A 110 -0.85 -10.10 5.56
CA VAL A 110 -0.81 -10.30 7.01
C VAL A 110 -2.22 -10.47 7.57
N LEU A 111 -3.17 -9.64 7.13
CA LEU A 111 -4.58 -9.76 7.52
C LEU A 111 -5.16 -11.10 7.07
N VAL A 112 -4.93 -11.52 5.81
CA VAL A 112 -5.38 -12.82 5.30
C VAL A 112 -4.82 -13.95 6.15
N ARG A 113 -3.53 -13.89 6.53
CA ARG A 113 -2.90 -14.87 7.41
C ARG A 113 -3.46 -14.87 8.83
N LEU A 114 -3.77 -13.71 9.40
CA LEU A 114 -4.38 -13.59 10.73
C LEU A 114 -5.79 -14.18 10.76
N VAL A 115 -6.62 -13.86 9.76
CA VAL A 115 -7.96 -14.45 9.60
C VAL A 115 -7.86 -15.96 9.47
N PHE A 116 -6.88 -16.44 8.70
CA PHE A 116 -6.59 -17.85 8.52
C PHE A 116 -6.26 -18.56 9.85
N VAL A 117 -5.37 -17.99 10.66
CA VAL A 117 -4.98 -18.56 11.97
C VAL A 117 -6.18 -18.65 12.90
N ILE A 118 -6.97 -17.58 13.00
CA ILE A 118 -8.16 -17.55 13.87
C ILE A 118 -9.19 -18.58 13.43
N TYR A 119 -9.36 -18.80 12.13
CA TYR A 119 -10.28 -19.83 11.63
C TYR A 119 -9.81 -21.25 12.00
N GLN A 120 -8.50 -21.51 11.94
CA GLN A 120 -7.93 -22.80 12.34
C GLN A 120 -8.05 -23.03 13.85
N GLU A 121 -7.70 -22.05 14.68
CA GLU A 121 -7.79 -22.13 16.15
C GLU A 121 -9.24 -22.30 16.64
N LYS A 122 -10.24 -21.85 15.87
CA LYS A 122 -11.65 -22.13 16.21
C LYS A 122 -12.06 -23.58 15.94
N ASN A 123 -11.38 -24.26 15.02
CA ASN A 123 -11.70 -25.63 14.64
C ASN A 123 -10.93 -26.65 15.48
N GLU A 124 -9.76 -26.28 16.01
CA GLU A 124 -9.04 -27.07 17.01
C GLU A 124 -9.45 -26.63 18.43
N LEU A 125 -9.93 -27.54 19.25
CA LEU A 125 -10.44 -27.31 20.62
C LEU A 125 -9.41 -26.75 21.64
N SER A 126 -8.29 -26.19 21.19
CA SER A 126 -7.26 -25.60 22.05
C SER A 126 -7.46 -24.10 22.15
N ALA A 127 -8.14 -23.70 23.23
CA ALA A 127 -8.34 -22.33 23.66
C ALA A 127 -7.00 -21.62 23.95
N THR A 128 -6.37 -21.08 22.92
CA THR A 128 -5.44 -19.95 23.08
C THR A 128 -6.20 -18.74 22.56
N ASN A 129 -6.33 -17.70 23.39
CA ASN A 129 -7.12 -16.52 23.04
C ASN A 129 -6.65 -15.98 21.68
N PRO A 130 -7.49 -16.03 20.63
CA PRO A 130 -7.11 -15.55 19.32
C PRO A 130 -6.72 -14.09 19.48
N ASN A 131 -5.56 -13.71 18.95
CA ASN A 131 -4.99 -12.39 19.19
C ASN A 131 -5.67 -11.34 18.31
N VAL A 132 -6.95 -11.06 18.60
CA VAL A 132 -7.82 -10.12 17.88
C VAL A 132 -7.20 -8.73 17.80
N GLY A 133 -6.35 -8.37 18.77
CA GLY A 133 -5.61 -7.12 18.77
C GLY A 133 -4.73 -6.94 17.53
N TYR A 134 -4.04 -7.99 17.06
CA TYR A 134 -3.22 -7.91 15.84
C TYR A 134 -4.07 -7.81 14.57
N LEU A 135 -5.23 -8.48 14.54
CA LEU A 135 -6.17 -8.37 13.41
C LEU A 135 -6.71 -6.93 13.31
N LEU A 136 -7.15 -6.37 14.43
CA LEU A 136 -7.66 -5.00 14.49
C LEU A 136 -6.58 -3.98 14.08
N LEU A 137 -5.33 -4.22 14.50
CA LEU A 137 -4.18 -3.38 14.17
C LEU A 137 -3.84 -3.46 12.67
N SER A 138 -3.86 -4.65 12.06
CA SER A 138 -3.66 -4.80 10.61
C SER A 138 -4.79 -4.16 9.80
N VAL A 139 -6.06 -4.31 10.22
CA VAL A 139 -7.19 -3.60 9.61
C VAL A 139 -6.97 -2.07 9.69
N ALA A 140 -6.65 -1.56 10.87
CA ALA A 140 -6.39 -0.13 11.07
C ALA A 140 -5.24 0.37 10.19
N LYS A 141 -4.16 -0.38 10.06
CA LYS A 141 -3.04 -0.02 9.18
C LYS A 141 -3.42 -0.01 7.71
N ILE A 142 -4.24 -0.95 7.25
CA ILE A 142 -4.76 -0.92 5.87
C ILE A 142 -5.61 0.33 5.67
N PHE A 143 -6.50 0.66 6.61
CA PHE A 143 -7.29 1.89 6.54
C PHE A 143 -6.41 3.15 6.49
N VAL A 144 -5.38 3.23 7.33
CA VAL A 144 -4.42 4.34 7.33
C VAL A 144 -3.68 4.43 6.00
N GLY A 145 -3.20 3.31 5.46
CA GLY A 145 -2.52 3.27 4.16
C GLY A 145 -3.44 3.68 3.00
N LEU A 146 -4.72 3.28 3.04
CA LEU A 146 -5.72 3.60 2.02
C LEU A 146 -6.12 5.08 2.09
N ILE A 147 -6.24 5.65 3.30
CA ILE A 147 -6.44 7.09 3.51
C ILE A 147 -5.24 7.87 3.00
N LEU A 148 -4.00 7.45 3.31
CA LEU A 148 -2.77 8.07 2.80
C LEU A 148 -2.74 8.09 1.26
N MET A 149 -3.08 6.97 0.64
CA MET A 149 -3.07 6.82 -0.81
C MET A 149 -4.19 7.64 -1.48
N GLY A 150 -5.38 7.73 -0.86
CA GLY A 150 -6.53 8.47 -1.39
C GLY A 150 -6.53 9.98 -1.09
N PHE A 151 -5.92 10.41 0.02
CA PHE A 151 -5.83 11.80 0.47
C PHE A 151 -4.43 12.40 0.27
N GLN A 152 -3.72 12.02 -0.79
CA GLN A 152 -2.41 12.59 -1.14
C GLN A 152 -2.42 14.14 -1.25
N ARG A 153 -3.56 14.74 -1.63
CA ARG A 153 -3.74 16.19 -1.85
C ARG A 153 -3.65 17.04 -0.56
N PRO A 154 -4.47 16.82 0.49
CA PRO A 154 -4.38 17.60 1.73
C PRO A 154 -3.10 17.36 2.51
N ILE A 155 -2.46 16.19 2.39
CA ILE A 155 -1.20 15.89 3.08
C ILE A 155 -0.04 16.68 2.45
N ALA A 156 0.05 16.70 1.12
CA ALA A 156 1.02 17.54 0.42
C ALA A 156 0.80 19.04 0.72
N ASN A 157 -0.46 19.49 0.74
CA ASN A 157 -0.80 20.88 1.01
C ASN A 157 -0.56 21.29 2.48
N LEU A 158 -0.77 20.38 3.46
CA LEU A 158 -0.41 20.59 4.87
C LEU A 158 1.10 20.72 5.08
N LEU A 159 1.89 19.94 4.35
CA LEU A 159 3.35 20.03 4.35
C LEU A 159 3.84 21.36 3.75
N GLU A 160 3.12 21.90 2.76
CA GLU A 160 3.43 23.19 2.14
C GLU A 160 3.04 24.38 3.04
N ILE A 161 1.90 24.29 3.74
CA ILE A 161 1.41 25.30 4.71
C ILE A 161 2.37 25.46 5.91
N ASN A 162 2.88 24.36 6.47
CA ASN A 162 3.78 24.43 7.63
C ASN A 162 5.13 25.09 7.32
N ARG A 163 5.48 25.25 6.03
CA ARG A 163 6.73 25.91 5.64
C ARG A 163 6.56 27.40 5.41
N ARG A 164 5.38 27.87 4.97
CA ARG A 164 5.07 29.32 4.95
C ARG A 164 5.13 29.95 6.34
N HIS A 165 4.94 29.16 7.39
CA HIS A 165 5.04 29.62 8.78
C HIS A 165 6.48 29.58 9.35
N ASN A 166 7.44 28.95 8.67
CA ASN A 166 8.82 28.78 9.13
C ASN A 166 9.88 29.45 8.23
N THR A 167 9.46 30.20 7.22
CA THR A 167 10.34 31.18 6.56
C THR A 167 10.05 32.52 7.22
N PRO A 168 10.95 33.10 8.04
CA PRO A 168 10.80 34.49 8.43
C PRO A 168 10.76 35.31 7.14
N ALA A 169 9.76 36.19 7.06
CA ALA A 169 9.69 37.21 6.03
C ALA A 169 11.03 37.96 6.01
N PHE A 170 11.80 37.74 4.96
CA PHE A 170 12.84 38.64 4.51
C PHE A 170 12.52 38.90 3.04
N ASP A 171 11.45 39.65 2.85
CA ASP A 171 11.34 40.62 1.78
C ASP A 171 10.77 41.88 2.45
N ASP A 172 11.21 43.03 1.96
CA ASP A 172 10.73 44.38 2.27
C ASP A 172 11.54 45.17 3.31
N GLU A 173 12.85 45.37 3.09
CA GLU A 173 13.50 46.65 3.41
C GLU A 173 14.35 47.11 2.21
N ASP A 174 13.78 48.10 1.50
CA ASP A 174 14.47 49.26 0.93
C ASP A 174 15.11 49.15 -0.46
N GLU A 175 14.23 48.95 -1.44
CA GLU A 175 14.28 49.70 -2.70
C GLU A 175 13.79 51.15 -2.43
N GLU A 176 14.53 51.94 -1.64
CA GLU A 176 14.28 53.38 -1.46
C GLU A 176 15.54 54.10 -0.90
N ALA A 177 16.53 54.35 -1.76
CA ALA A 177 17.40 55.52 -1.63
C ALA A 177 18.12 55.80 -2.96
N GLU A 178 17.87 57.02 -3.43
CA GLU A 178 18.42 57.73 -4.58
C GLU A 178 19.96 57.75 -4.70
#